data_AF-A0A7M2QUP2-F1
#
_entry.id   AF-A0A7M2QUP2-F1
#
_cell.length_a   1.000
_cell.length_b   1.000
_cell.length_c   1.000
_cell.angle_alpha   90.00
_cell.angle_beta   90.00
_cell.angle_gamma   90.00
#
_symmetry.space_group_name_H-M   'P 1'
#
loop_
_entity.id
_entity.type
_entity.pdbx_description
1 polymer ?
#
loop_
_entity_poly.entity_id
_entity_poly.type
_entity_poly.pdbx_seq_one_letter_code
_entity_poly.pdbx_strand_id
1 'polypeptide(L)'
;MYTSKWVRKWVAPIGMASLLAFSQLPGQLSTVNAAENTSATVQVPAKDVSYKNVLNSTAAFLLQQVPNPSFGDEDYVTDFARASVPVPSKYYETYYNNLVKEVKSKDGKISEDVGKYSKVIIALTAINKDPRNVGGYDLVKSMYDTYLATEEANKLTNGNKFHFLNAIDTKNYDLSTESKYAEITRTKLVNDLVKDQFEDGSFAWSLDYGSDKDSTSMTATALAPYTKDDKVKAAVEKANDYLGKELGEQGGFYSEWAKGDSPETVSQFIINLTSNQTNPKTDPRFIKGDGNWAVSNLVSFVDSATGGLKSGLSLKIPNLMSSDQGLRALAAYNRLENDKNRIYDMSDAAESIKFYAVDIAAPVVESVGDSATVVKGKATANATVYIYNNNNLLNKAKADTKGNFSVTIKKQAAGSNIIAISENAEGVRSNNASIVVKDITAPLVATANIVSDQTTIVKGKAETGAKVTIYNGSKLLASTTASAKGTYSLTIKKQKANSTLKIYVADAAKNKSKAYTLTVVDKTAPKAPSVKKVTKSTTKVTGTAEKGAKVYVFKGKTSIGKGTVNSKGQFTVKIKNQKANSKLTVYAKDKAGNKSNATKVTVKTK
;
A
#
# COMPACT_ATOMS: atom_id res chain seq x y z
N MET A 1 46.84 -15.53 -3.40
CA MET A 1 47.01 -16.78 -2.64
C MET A 1 47.03 -16.42 -1.15
N TYR A 2 46.14 -17.08 -0.37
CA TYR A 2 46.02 -17.27 1.10
C TYR A 2 47.20 -16.79 2.01
N THR A 3 47.09 -16.31 3.26
CA THR A 3 46.01 -16.14 4.29
C THR A 3 46.58 -15.48 5.57
N SER A 4 45.75 -14.74 6.32
CA SER A 4 45.49 -14.84 7.78
C SER A 4 44.73 -13.55 8.21
N LYS A 5 43.48 -13.50 8.67
CA LYS A 5 42.70 -14.09 9.79
C LYS A 5 43.19 -13.72 11.21
N TRP A 6 42.27 -13.07 11.93
CA TRP A 6 42.23 -12.63 13.36
C TRP A 6 42.84 -11.23 13.58
N VAL A 7 42.09 -10.17 13.94
CA VAL A 7 41.18 -10.03 15.10
C VAL A 7 39.88 -9.27 14.76
N ARG A 8 38.74 -9.84 15.15
CA ARG A 8 37.45 -9.12 15.33
C ARG A 8 37.43 -8.53 16.74
N LYS A 9 37.03 -7.27 16.91
CA LYS A 9 35.99 -6.87 17.89
C LYS A 9 35.68 -5.36 17.88
N TRP A 10 34.37 -5.06 17.83
CA TRP A 10 33.66 -3.79 18.11
C TRP A 10 33.72 -2.64 17.10
N VAL A 11 32.77 -2.66 16.15
CA VAL A 11 32.09 -1.44 15.67
C VAL A 11 30.59 -1.75 15.67
N ALA A 12 29.82 -0.95 16.40
CA ALA A 12 28.37 -1.02 16.47
C ALA A 12 27.75 -0.53 15.15
N PRO A 13 26.69 -1.17 14.63
CA PRO A 13 26.03 -0.75 13.40
C PRO A 13 25.10 0.44 13.68
N ILE A 14 25.36 1.59 13.05
CA ILE A 14 24.38 2.66 12.91
C ILE A 14 23.34 2.19 11.88
N GLY A 15 22.07 2.24 12.26
CA GLY A 15 20.96 1.65 11.53
C GLY A 15 20.73 2.26 10.14
N MET A 16 21.18 1.54 9.11
CA MET A 16 20.48 1.49 7.82
C MET A 16 19.19 0.67 8.01
N ALA A 17 18.06 1.34 8.15
CA ALA A 17 16.75 0.71 8.15
C ALA A 17 15.77 1.51 7.29
N SER A 18 15.97 1.46 5.96
CA SER A 18 14.90 1.63 4.96
C SER A 18 15.42 1.37 3.54
N LEU A 19 16.01 0.20 3.30
CA LEU A 19 16.22 -0.30 1.95
C LEU A 19 16.34 -1.82 2.02
N LEU A 20 15.21 -2.52 1.96
CA LEU A 20 15.07 -3.92 1.54
C LEU A 20 13.59 -4.32 1.61
N ALA A 21 12.82 -3.93 0.60
CA ALA A 21 11.56 -4.57 0.26
C ALA A 21 11.15 -4.29 -1.20
N PHE A 22 11.99 -4.68 -2.16
CA PHE A 22 11.52 -4.98 -3.52
C PHE A 22 12.38 -6.09 -4.10
N SER A 23 12.01 -7.34 -3.81
CA SER A 23 12.36 -8.47 -4.66
C SER A 23 11.07 -9.21 -4.99
N GLN A 24 10.99 -9.62 -6.27
CA GLN A 24 9.93 -10.40 -6.93
C GLN A 24 8.76 -9.62 -7.52
N LEU A 25 8.90 -9.26 -8.81
CA LEU A 25 7.88 -9.56 -9.82
C LEU A 25 8.55 -10.09 -11.11
N PRO A 26 7.87 -10.96 -11.87
CA PRO A 26 8.45 -11.78 -12.94
C PRO A 26 8.50 -11.06 -14.28
N GLY A 27 9.38 -11.54 -15.15
CA GLY A 27 9.77 -10.88 -16.39
C GLY A 27 8.71 -10.76 -17.48
N GLN A 28 8.95 -9.79 -18.36
CA GLN A 28 9.11 -10.04 -19.80
C GLN A 28 9.86 -8.84 -20.40
N LEU A 29 11.15 -9.05 -20.66
CA LEU A 29 11.96 -8.22 -21.55
C LEU A 29 11.58 -8.61 -22.99
N SER A 30 11.03 -7.69 -23.77
CA SER A 30 11.15 -7.74 -25.22
C SER A 30 12.50 -7.15 -25.59
N THR A 31 13.33 -8.00 -26.19
CA THR A 31 14.68 -7.76 -26.68
C THR A 31 14.72 -6.70 -27.77
N VAL A 32 15.58 -5.68 -27.63
CA VAL A 32 16.25 -5.08 -28.78
C VAL A 32 17.72 -4.86 -28.41
N ASN A 33 18.57 -5.33 -29.31
CA ASN A 33 19.99 -5.64 -29.14
C ASN A 33 20.87 -4.51 -28.61
N ALA A 34 21.82 -4.90 -27.76
CA ALA A 34 23.06 -4.19 -27.55
C ALA A 34 23.95 -4.33 -28.79
N ALA A 35 24.45 -3.20 -29.29
CA ALA A 35 25.67 -3.15 -30.08
C ALA A 35 26.68 -2.31 -29.29
N GLU A 36 27.89 -2.86 -29.13
CA GLU A 36 28.98 -2.32 -28.32
C GLU A 36 29.68 -1.12 -28.97
N ASN A 37 30.21 -0.26 -28.09
CA ASN A 37 31.41 0.57 -28.21
C ASN A 37 31.58 1.50 -29.42
N THR A 38 31.38 2.79 -29.16
CA THR A 38 32.44 3.80 -29.36
C THR A 38 32.38 4.83 -28.23
N SER A 39 33.54 5.26 -27.76
CA SER A 39 33.73 6.32 -26.77
C SER A 39 33.06 7.61 -27.23
N ALA A 40 31.81 7.81 -26.82
CA ALA A 40 31.13 9.07 -26.97
C ALA A 40 31.47 9.94 -25.76
N THR A 41 32.26 10.99 -25.99
CA THR A 41 32.22 12.19 -25.16
C THR A 41 30.76 12.53 -24.90
N VAL A 42 30.35 12.42 -23.63
CA VAL A 42 29.00 12.79 -23.21
C VAL A 42 28.86 14.28 -23.47
N GLN A 43 28.19 14.64 -24.56
CA GLN A 43 27.80 16.02 -24.79
C GLN A 43 26.80 16.40 -23.69
N VAL A 44 27.21 17.37 -22.88
CA VAL A 44 26.38 18.05 -21.88
C VAL A 44 25.10 18.54 -22.58
N PRO A 45 23.89 18.23 -22.07
CA PRO A 45 22.67 18.75 -22.66
C PRO A 45 22.65 20.28 -22.61
N ALA A 46 22.33 20.88 -23.76
CA ALA A 46 22.17 22.30 -24.09
C ALA A 46 22.32 23.34 -22.95
N LYS A 47 23.24 24.30 -23.18
CA LYS A 47 23.45 25.57 -22.46
C LYS A 47 22.20 26.47 -22.27
N ASP A 48 21.00 26.03 -22.68
CA ASP A 48 19.76 26.81 -22.75
C ASP A 48 18.65 26.37 -21.77
N VAL A 49 18.89 25.42 -20.87
CA VAL A 49 17.89 25.05 -19.85
C VAL A 49 17.95 26.05 -18.69
N SER A 50 16.93 26.92 -18.59
CA SER A 50 16.80 27.85 -17.47
C SER A 50 16.73 27.12 -16.13
N TYR A 51 17.53 27.55 -15.15
CA TYR A 51 17.48 26.99 -13.78
C TYR A 51 16.08 27.10 -13.16
N LYS A 52 15.29 28.11 -13.55
CA LYS A 52 13.89 28.26 -13.10
C LYS A 52 12.99 27.14 -13.60
N ASN A 53 13.25 26.64 -14.81
CA ASN A 53 12.51 25.49 -15.35
C ASN A 53 12.86 24.22 -14.58
N VAL A 54 14.13 24.00 -14.27
CA VAL A 54 14.57 22.85 -13.46
C VAL A 54 14.03 22.95 -12.04
N LEU A 55 14.08 24.12 -11.40
CA LEU A 55 13.48 24.36 -10.08
C LEU A 55 12.01 23.94 -10.06
N ASN A 56 11.21 24.41 -11.03
CA ASN A 56 9.79 24.10 -11.11
C ASN A 56 9.51 22.62 -11.43
N SER A 57 10.24 22.01 -12.37
CA SER A 57 10.04 20.62 -12.77
C SER A 57 10.49 19.64 -11.69
N THR A 58 11.59 19.93 -10.98
CA THR A 58 12.06 19.14 -9.84
C THR A 58 11.12 19.26 -8.65
N ALA A 59 10.59 20.45 -8.37
CA ALA A 59 9.55 20.61 -7.35
C ALA A 59 8.30 19.78 -7.67
N ALA A 60 7.82 19.83 -8.92
CA ALA A 60 6.70 19.02 -9.38
C ALA A 60 6.98 17.51 -9.29
N PHE A 61 8.18 17.08 -9.66
CA PHE A 61 8.63 15.70 -9.53
C PHE A 61 8.57 15.24 -8.06
N LEU A 62 9.19 15.97 -7.14
CA LEU A 62 9.22 15.62 -5.71
C LEU A 62 7.83 15.63 -5.07
N LEU A 63 6.98 16.60 -5.43
CA LEU A 63 5.62 16.68 -4.90
C LEU A 63 4.77 15.47 -5.30
N GLN A 64 5.01 14.88 -6.47
CA GLN A 64 4.35 13.63 -6.87
C GLN A 64 4.80 12.42 -6.05
N GLN A 65 6.04 12.43 -5.53
CA GLN A 65 6.60 11.36 -4.71
C GLN A 65 6.15 11.48 -3.25
N VAL A 66 6.02 12.71 -2.75
CA VAL A 66 5.63 13.00 -1.36
C VAL A 66 4.40 13.91 -1.33
N PRO A 67 3.22 13.44 -1.80
CA PRO A 67 2.00 14.27 -1.85
C PRO A 67 1.36 14.49 -0.47
N ASN A 68 1.68 13.65 0.52
CA ASN A 68 1.13 13.69 1.87
C ASN A 68 2.29 13.63 2.89
N PRO A 69 2.90 14.76 3.24
CA PRO A 69 4.12 14.80 4.04
C PRO A 69 3.87 14.37 5.51
N SER A 70 4.88 13.78 6.11
CA SER A 70 4.89 13.22 7.46
C SER A 70 6.23 13.45 8.17
N PHE A 71 6.37 12.98 9.42
CA PHE A 71 7.66 13.01 10.12
C PHE A 71 8.69 12.19 9.34
N GLY A 72 9.84 12.79 9.03
CA GLY A 72 10.85 12.24 8.11
C GLY A 72 10.92 12.95 6.76
N ASP A 73 9.90 13.75 6.41
CA ASP A 73 9.80 14.51 5.16
C ASP A 73 10.21 16.00 5.31
N GLU A 74 10.95 16.33 6.37
CA GLU A 74 11.32 17.71 6.75
C GLU A 74 12.01 18.50 5.63
N ASP A 75 12.90 17.81 4.91
CA ASP A 75 13.70 18.38 3.83
C ASP A 75 12.78 18.86 2.68
N TYR A 76 11.84 18.02 2.21
CA TYR A 76 10.86 18.41 1.18
C TYR A 76 9.97 19.58 1.60
N VAL A 77 9.51 19.57 2.86
CA VAL A 77 8.67 20.65 3.42
C VAL A 77 9.42 21.98 3.40
N THR A 78 10.68 21.95 3.84
CA THR A 78 11.58 23.11 3.80
C THR A 78 11.77 23.58 2.36
N ASP A 79 12.11 22.67 1.46
CA ASP A 79 12.51 23.02 0.10
C ASP A 79 11.34 23.59 -0.69
N PHE A 80 10.14 23.03 -0.59
CA PHE A 80 8.96 23.63 -1.23
C PHE A 80 8.64 25.02 -0.67
N ALA A 81 8.66 25.16 0.65
CA ALA A 81 8.35 26.44 1.30
C ALA A 81 9.37 27.52 0.94
N ARG A 82 10.66 27.17 0.83
CA ARG A 82 11.72 28.14 0.53
C ARG A 82 11.92 28.38 -0.96
N ALA A 83 11.65 27.40 -1.82
CA ALA A 83 11.61 27.58 -3.27
C ALA A 83 10.45 28.49 -3.72
N SER A 84 9.48 28.77 -2.85
CA SER A 84 8.27 29.54 -3.17
C SER A 84 7.46 28.93 -4.32
N VAL A 85 7.49 27.60 -4.42
CA VAL A 85 6.70 26.84 -5.39
C VAL A 85 5.32 26.57 -4.82
N PRO A 86 4.24 26.72 -5.60
CA PRO A 86 2.90 26.39 -5.14
C PRO A 86 2.75 24.91 -4.79
N VAL A 87 2.15 24.61 -3.63
CA VAL A 87 1.75 23.25 -3.20
C VAL A 87 0.23 23.18 -2.94
N PRO A 88 -0.37 21.98 -2.76
CA PRO A 88 -1.78 21.86 -2.37
C PRO A 88 -2.07 22.61 -1.06
N SER A 89 -3.27 23.19 -0.90
CA SER A 89 -3.56 24.11 0.22
C SER A 89 -3.35 23.48 1.60
N LYS A 90 -3.53 22.15 1.68
CA LYS A 90 -3.41 21.37 2.92
C LYS A 90 -2.03 20.75 3.12
N TYR A 91 -1.07 20.96 2.22
CA TYR A 91 0.21 20.25 2.25
C TYR A 91 0.97 20.46 3.57
N TYR A 92 1.25 21.72 3.92
CA TYR A 92 1.98 22.05 5.15
C TYR A 92 1.19 21.75 6.43
N GLU A 93 -0.13 21.92 6.40
CA GLU A 93 -0.99 21.59 7.53
C GLU A 93 -1.09 20.07 7.74
N THR A 94 -1.00 19.27 6.66
CA THR A 94 -0.90 17.81 6.73
C THR A 94 0.39 17.38 7.40
N TYR A 95 1.53 17.96 7.00
CA TYR A 95 2.82 17.74 7.66
C TYR A 95 2.74 18.07 9.16
N TYR A 96 2.29 19.29 9.50
CA TYR A 96 2.20 19.75 10.88
C TYR A 96 1.35 18.83 11.75
N ASN A 97 0.17 18.43 11.27
CA ASN A 97 -0.72 17.53 12.02
C ASN A 97 -0.14 16.12 12.19
N ASN A 98 0.58 15.61 11.19
CA ASN A 98 1.26 14.32 11.29
C ASN A 98 2.44 14.38 12.27
N LEU A 99 3.22 15.46 12.25
CA LEU A 99 4.29 15.70 13.22
C LEU A 99 3.74 15.82 14.64
N VAL A 100 2.64 16.54 14.87
CA VAL A 100 2.01 16.66 16.20
C VAL A 100 1.64 15.28 16.77
N LYS A 101 1.17 14.34 15.95
CA LYS A 101 0.87 12.97 16.38
C LYS A 101 2.14 12.23 16.80
N GLU A 102 3.21 12.36 16.04
CA GLU A 102 4.51 11.75 16.31
C GLU A 102 5.15 12.31 17.58
N VAL A 103 5.14 13.63 17.74
CA VAL A 103 5.67 14.31 18.94
C VAL A 103 4.91 13.86 20.19
N LYS A 104 3.58 13.77 20.12
CA LYS A 104 2.76 13.29 21.24
C LYS A 104 2.97 11.81 21.55
N SER A 105 3.16 10.96 20.54
CA SER A 105 3.40 9.52 20.76
C SER A 105 4.75 9.25 21.43
N LYS A 106 5.69 10.19 21.33
CA LYS A 106 7.05 10.12 21.88
C LYS A 106 7.32 11.07 23.05
N ASP A 107 6.28 11.68 23.63
CA ASP A 107 6.42 12.61 24.77
C ASP A 107 7.46 13.73 24.51
N GLY A 108 7.43 14.30 23.30
CA GLY A 108 8.36 15.36 22.87
C GLY A 108 9.73 14.86 22.38
N LYS A 109 10.11 13.61 22.67
CA LYS A 109 11.44 13.05 22.38
C LYS A 109 11.48 12.30 21.06
N ILE A 110 11.49 13.03 19.95
CA ILE A 110 11.35 12.43 18.61
C ILE A 110 12.59 11.67 18.11
N SER A 111 13.78 12.00 18.63
CA SER A 111 15.06 11.39 18.23
C SER A 111 16.14 11.55 19.31
N GLU A 112 17.25 10.82 19.16
CA GLU A 112 18.53 11.02 19.88
C GLU A 112 19.55 11.79 19.02
N ASP A 113 19.18 12.18 17.79
CA ASP A 113 20.05 12.89 16.85
C ASP A 113 19.70 14.39 16.80
N VAL A 114 20.67 15.25 17.14
CA VAL A 114 20.56 16.71 17.03
C VAL A 114 20.15 17.15 15.63
N GLY A 115 20.68 16.50 14.59
CA GLY A 115 20.37 16.79 13.19
C GLY A 115 18.90 16.55 12.86
N LYS A 116 18.27 15.53 13.47
CA LYS A 116 16.84 15.26 13.28
C LYS A 116 15.96 16.36 13.86
N TYR A 117 16.25 16.84 15.07
CA TYR A 117 15.55 18.01 15.61
C TYR A 117 15.78 19.25 14.77
N SER A 118 17.03 19.46 14.34
CA SER A 118 17.40 20.62 13.52
C SER A 118 16.56 20.68 12.24
N LYS A 119 16.42 19.57 11.52
CA LYS A 119 15.57 19.48 10.32
C LYS A 119 14.10 19.80 10.61
N VAL A 120 13.55 19.28 11.71
CA VAL A 120 12.16 19.56 12.11
C VAL A 120 11.95 21.03 12.43
N ILE A 121 12.88 21.64 13.19
CA ILE A 121 12.84 23.07 13.54
C ILE A 121 12.91 23.94 12.28
N ILE A 122 13.81 23.61 11.35
CA ILE A 122 13.95 24.28 10.05
C ILE A 122 12.64 24.16 9.25
N ALA A 123 12.07 22.96 9.13
CA ALA A 123 10.83 22.72 8.39
C ALA A 123 9.65 23.49 8.99
N LEU A 124 9.46 23.45 10.31
CA LEU A 124 8.42 24.19 11.02
C LEU A 124 8.56 25.70 10.79
N THR A 125 9.77 26.22 10.90
CA THR A 125 10.04 27.64 10.68
C THR A 125 9.76 28.04 9.23
N ALA A 126 10.14 27.21 8.26
CA ALA A 126 9.90 27.44 6.84
C ALA A 126 8.40 27.56 6.51
N ILE A 127 7.54 26.82 7.23
CA ILE A 127 6.08 26.89 7.10
C ILE A 127 5.41 27.84 8.11
N ASN A 128 6.21 28.71 8.74
CA ASN A 128 5.78 29.70 9.72
C ASN A 128 5.02 29.13 10.92
N LYS A 129 5.41 27.93 11.39
CA LYS A 129 4.96 27.32 12.64
C LYS A 129 6.04 27.47 13.71
N ASP A 130 5.64 27.66 14.98
CA ASP A 130 6.59 27.81 16.09
C ASP A 130 7.06 26.43 16.59
N PRO A 131 8.36 26.09 16.48
CA PRO A 131 8.91 24.82 16.96
C PRO A 131 8.93 24.70 18.48
N ARG A 132 8.70 25.79 19.22
CA ARG A 132 8.60 25.78 20.70
C ARG A 132 7.23 25.35 21.20
N ASN A 133 6.25 25.20 20.30
CA ASN A 133 4.92 24.73 20.65
C ASN A 133 4.35 23.79 19.56
N VAL A 134 4.78 22.53 19.62
CA VAL A 134 4.32 21.47 18.72
C VAL A 134 3.49 20.47 19.52
N GLY A 135 2.17 20.63 19.48
CA GLY A 135 1.27 19.75 20.24
C GLY A 135 1.43 19.84 21.75
N GLY A 136 1.98 20.95 22.28
CA GLY A 136 2.29 21.16 23.69
C GLY A 136 3.75 20.94 24.08
N TYR A 137 4.64 20.60 23.14
CA TYR A 137 6.05 20.34 23.41
C TYR A 137 6.96 21.40 22.75
N ASP A 138 8.06 21.73 23.42
CA ASP A 138 9.11 22.59 22.90
C ASP A 138 10.24 21.76 22.29
N LEU A 139 10.26 21.67 20.95
CA LEU A 139 11.26 20.88 20.23
C LEU A 139 12.62 21.58 20.14
N VAL A 140 12.67 22.90 20.33
CA VAL A 140 13.95 23.62 20.46
C VAL A 140 14.62 23.17 21.75
N LYS A 141 13.88 23.18 22.87
CA LYS A 141 14.39 22.66 24.14
C LYS A 141 14.79 21.18 24.04
N SER A 142 14.01 20.34 23.37
CA SER A 142 14.38 18.94 23.17
C SER A 142 15.70 18.78 22.38
N MET A 143 15.95 19.62 21.38
CA MET A 143 17.23 19.64 20.66
C MET A 143 18.41 19.97 21.59
N TYR A 144 18.25 20.92 22.51
CA TYR A 144 19.25 21.26 23.51
C TYR A 144 19.54 20.10 24.47
N ASP A 145 18.50 19.44 24.97
CA ASP A 145 18.65 18.25 25.82
C ASP A 145 19.42 17.15 25.08
N THR A 146 19.14 16.94 23.79
CA THR A 146 19.87 15.98 22.94
C THR A 146 21.31 16.41 22.68
N TYR A 147 21.58 17.70 22.47
CA TYR A 147 22.94 18.21 22.29
C TYR A 147 23.80 17.97 23.53
N LEU A 148 23.31 18.32 24.74
CA LEU A 148 24.01 18.06 26.00
C LEU A 148 24.32 16.58 26.18
N ALA A 149 23.32 15.70 25.98
CA ALA A 149 23.53 14.26 26.11
C ALA A 149 24.57 13.73 25.11
N THR A 150 24.64 14.31 23.91
CA THR A 150 25.65 13.96 22.89
C THR A 150 27.03 14.44 23.28
N GLU A 151 27.13 15.63 23.89
CA GLU A 151 28.37 16.20 24.44
C GLU A 151 28.91 15.36 25.59
N GLU A 152 28.08 15.04 26.58
CA GLU A 152 28.42 14.20 27.73
C GLU A 152 28.90 12.81 27.31
N ALA A 153 28.38 12.29 26.20
CA ALA A 153 28.81 11.02 25.62
C ALA A 153 30.11 11.09 24.80
N ASN A 154 30.73 12.28 24.66
CA ASN A 154 31.86 12.57 23.76
C ASN A 154 31.59 12.16 22.31
N LYS A 155 30.37 12.43 21.81
CA LYS A 155 29.94 12.07 20.46
C LYS A 155 29.61 13.27 19.58
N LEU A 156 29.87 14.49 20.04
CA LEU A 156 29.61 15.68 19.25
C LEU A 156 30.51 15.74 18.02
N THR A 157 29.88 15.98 16.89
CA THR A 157 30.52 16.17 15.58
C THR A 157 30.33 17.61 15.10
N ASN A 158 31.07 18.03 14.08
CA ASN A 158 30.78 19.30 13.39
C ASN A 158 29.39 19.26 12.77
N GLY A 159 28.97 18.09 12.26
CA GLY A 159 27.61 17.77 11.88
C GLY A 159 26.56 18.29 12.86
N ASN A 160 26.72 17.94 14.14
CA ASN A 160 25.79 18.38 15.18
C ASN A 160 25.82 19.90 15.38
N LYS A 161 27.01 20.51 15.42
CA LYS A 161 27.19 21.96 15.65
C LYS A 161 26.57 22.80 14.53
N PHE A 162 26.87 22.51 13.27
CA PHE A 162 26.35 23.31 12.15
C PHE A 162 24.85 23.10 11.95
N HIS A 163 24.32 21.90 12.19
CA HIS A 163 22.87 21.68 12.14
C HIS A 163 22.14 22.44 13.25
N PHE A 164 22.69 22.43 14.46
CA PHE A 164 22.17 23.17 15.59
C PHE A 164 22.12 24.68 15.30
N LEU A 165 23.24 25.25 14.84
CA LEU A 165 23.33 26.67 14.45
C LEU A 165 22.29 27.04 13.40
N ASN A 166 22.23 26.29 12.30
CA ASN A 166 21.25 26.54 11.24
C ASN A 166 19.81 26.53 11.78
N ALA A 167 19.47 25.60 12.68
CA ALA A 167 18.14 25.50 13.25
C ALA A 167 17.77 26.73 14.11
N ILE A 168 18.62 27.14 15.04
CA ILE A 168 18.35 28.29 15.91
C ILE A 168 18.40 29.63 15.15
N ASP A 169 19.17 29.70 14.07
CA ASP A 169 19.33 30.94 13.29
C ASP A 169 18.20 31.17 12.28
N THR A 170 17.41 30.14 11.96
CA THR A 170 16.28 30.26 11.03
C THR A 170 15.35 31.43 11.33
N LYS A 171 15.05 31.70 12.60
CA LYS A 171 14.27 32.87 13.03
C LYS A 171 14.89 33.59 14.21
N ASN A 172 16.20 33.43 14.40
CA ASN A 172 16.93 33.90 15.58
C ASN A 172 16.23 33.48 16.89
N TYR A 173 15.95 32.19 17.04
CA TYR A 173 15.35 31.67 18.27
C TYR A 173 16.25 31.97 19.47
N ASP A 174 15.64 32.45 20.55
CA ASP A 174 16.33 32.67 21.82
C ASP A 174 16.90 31.35 22.34
N LEU A 175 18.13 31.42 22.85
CA LEU A 175 18.75 30.29 23.53
C LEU A 175 18.05 30.10 24.88
N SER A 176 17.86 28.87 25.33
CA SER A 176 17.27 28.63 26.65
C SER A 176 18.14 29.21 27.77
N THR A 177 17.49 29.87 28.74
CA THR A 177 18.17 30.51 29.88
C THR A 177 18.37 29.56 31.07
N GLU A 178 17.98 28.28 30.94
CA GLU A 178 18.24 27.29 31.99
C GLU A 178 19.75 27.12 32.18
N SER A 179 20.20 27.10 33.44
CA SER A 179 21.63 27.09 33.79
C SER A 179 22.40 25.92 33.17
N LYS A 180 21.76 24.78 32.95
CA LYS A 180 22.37 23.60 32.32
C LYS A 180 22.75 23.80 30.85
N TYR A 181 22.19 24.82 30.18
CA TYR A 181 22.52 25.17 28.79
C TYR A 181 23.46 26.37 28.67
N ALA A 182 23.97 26.92 29.78
CA ALA A 182 24.76 28.15 29.80
C ALA A 182 25.98 28.11 28.86
N GLU A 183 26.56 26.93 28.67
CA GLU A 183 27.71 26.73 27.79
C GLU A 183 27.32 26.58 26.30
N ILE A 184 26.06 26.27 25.97
CA ILE A 184 25.60 26.11 24.57
C ILE A 184 25.22 27.48 24.01
N THR A 185 26.23 28.24 23.59
CA THR A 185 26.06 29.57 22.99
C THR A 185 26.39 29.58 21.49
N ARG A 186 25.78 30.51 20.74
CA ARG A 186 26.14 30.76 19.32
C ARG A 186 27.65 31.01 19.17
N THR A 187 28.21 31.86 20.04
CA THR A 187 29.64 32.19 20.04
C THR A 187 30.52 30.95 20.26
N LYS A 188 30.17 30.07 21.21
CA LYS A 188 30.92 28.82 21.43
C LYS A 188 30.85 27.92 20.21
N LEU A 189 29.65 27.66 19.68
CA LEU A 189 29.46 26.80 18.51
C LEU A 189 30.23 27.30 17.29
N VAL A 190 30.17 28.60 17.02
CA VAL A 190 30.91 29.27 15.93
C VAL A 190 32.42 29.14 16.13
N ASN A 191 32.92 29.44 17.34
CA ASN A 191 34.35 29.33 17.63
C ASN A 191 34.87 27.89 17.53
N ASP A 192 34.08 26.92 18.01
CA ASP A 192 34.41 25.50 17.92
C ASP A 192 34.48 25.05 16.46
N LEU A 193 33.54 25.47 15.61
CA LEU A 193 33.59 25.18 14.17
C LEU A 193 34.81 25.82 13.50
N VAL A 194 35.10 27.10 13.75
CA VAL A 194 36.27 27.80 13.18
C VAL A 194 37.58 27.13 13.61
N LYS A 195 37.66 26.68 14.87
CA LYS A 195 38.83 25.96 15.40
C LYS A 195 39.07 24.61 14.71
N ASP A 196 38.00 23.95 14.29
CA ASP A 196 38.02 22.64 13.66
C ASP A 196 38.36 22.70 12.15
N GLN A 197 38.68 23.89 11.61
CA GLN A 197 39.15 24.06 10.23
C GLN A 197 40.55 23.45 10.03
N PHE A 198 40.71 22.69 8.96
CA PHE A 198 42.02 22.15 8.57
C PHE A 198 42.92 23.20 7.93
N GLU A 199 44.22 22.94 7.87
CA GLU A 199 45.22 23.85 7.30
C GLU A 199 44.96 24.18 5.82
N ASP A 200 44.38 23.23 5.07
CA ASP A 200 43.98 23.41 3.67
C ASP A 200 42.74 24.29 3.49
N GLY A 201 42.08 24.70 4.57
CA GLY A 201 40.87 25.51 4.61
C GLY A 201 39.56 24.72 4.65
N SER A 202 39.62 23.40 4.54
CA SER A 202 38.44 22.52 4.53
C SER A 202 37.93 22.18 5.94
N PHE A 203 36.79 21.51 5.98
CA PHE A 203 36.20 20.92 7.18
C PHE A 203 35.82 19.46 6.93
N ALA A 204 35.61 18.72 8.03
CA ALA A 204 35.08 17.37 8.05
C ALA A 204 33.82 17.27 8.91
N TRP A 205 33.00 16.25 8.66
CA TRP A 205 31.81 15.96 9.45
C TRP A 205 32.15 15.72 10.93
N SER A 206 33.21 14.96 11.18
CA SER A 206 33.88 14.75 12.48
C SER A 206 35.38 14.86 12.26
N LEU A 207 36.13 15.25 13.29
CA LEU A 207 37.59 15.36 13.25
C LEU A 207 38.30 14.01 13.00
N ASP A 208 37.60 12.90 13.19
CA ASP A 208 38.10 11.56 12.85
C ASP A 208 38.11 11.29 11.32
N TYR A 209 37.49 12.16 10.53
CA TYR A 209 37.48 12.10 9.06
C TYR A 209 38.39 13.18 8.46
N GLY A 210 38.86 12.95 7.23
CA GLY A 210 39.63 13.94 6.47
C GLY A 210 38.74 14.99 5.77
N SER A 211 39.39 15.90 5.04
CA SER A 211 38.76 16.97 4.27
C SER A 211 37.60 16.47 3.41
N ASP A 212 36.43 17.09 3.53
CA ASP A 212 35.21 16.70 2.82
C ASP A 212 34.47 17.92 2.25
N LYS A 213 34.08 17.87 0.98
CA LYS A 213 33.53 19.01 0.24
C LYS A 213 32.11 19.37 0.72
N ASP A 214 31.31 18.36 1.05
CA ASP A 214 29.97 18.52 1.59
C ASP A 214 30.02 19.15 2.98
N SER A 215 30.83 18.59 3.88
CA SER A 215 31.04 19.11 5.24
C SER A 215 31.63 20.52 5.24
N THR A 216 32.56 20.80 4.32
CA THR A 216 33.13 22.14 4.13
C THR A 216 32.04 23.14 3.73
N SER A 217 31.21 22.78 2.75
CA SER A 217 30.11 23.64 2.28
C SER A 217 29.04 23.85 3.35
N MET A 218 28.64 22.79 4.06
CA MET A 218 27.65 22.87 5.14
C MET A 218 28.14 23.71 6.33
N THR A 219 29.41 23.57 6.70
CA THR A 219 30.03 24.36 7.78
C THR A 219 30.12 25.84 7.39
N ALA A 220 30.61 26.14 6.19
CA ALA A 220 30.68 27.52 5.68
C ALA A 220 29.28 28.16 5.54
N THR A 221 28.26 27.37 5.21
CA THR A 221 26.86 27.81 5.22
C THR A 221 26.41 28.26 6.62
N ALA A 222 26.68 27.46 7.65
CA ALA A 222 26.29 27.77 9.03
C ALA A 222 27.08 28.95 9.62
N LEU A 223 28.31 29.18 9.16
CA LEU A 223 29.14 30.31 9.57
C LEU A 223 28.78 31.62 8.86
N ALA A 224 28.09 31.57 7.72
CA ALA A 224 27.75 32.73 6.90
C ALA A 224 27.10 33.91 7.67
N PRO A 225 26.15 33.69 8.62
CA PRO A 225 25.54 34.77 9.40
C PRO A 225 26.54 35.54 10.30
N TYR A 226 27.70 34.95 10.57
CA TYR A 226 28.66 35.40 11.58
C TYR A 226 29.92 36.06 10.97
N THR A 227 29.93 36.28 9.66
CA THR A 227 31.07 36.87 8.91
C THR A 227 31.35 38.35 9.21
N LYS A 228 30.61 38.97 10.13
CA LYS A 228 30.99 40.26 10.74
C LYS A 228 32.21 40.12 11.66
N ASP A 229 32.46 38.93 12.18
CA ASP A 229 33.70 38.60 12.88
C ASP A 229 34.78 38.24 11.84
N ASP A 230 35.91 38.93 11.89
CA ASP A 230 37.01 38.76 10.94
C ASP A 230 37.59 37.34 10.92
N LYS A 231 37.60 36.63 12.06
CA LYS A 231 38.07 35.24 12.12
C LYS A 231 37.12 34.30 11.40
N VAL A 232 35.82 34.51 11.60
CA VAL A 232 34.79 33.71 10.92
C VAL A 232 34.81 33.99 9.42
N LYS A 233 34.91 35.27 9.03
CA LYS A 233 35.07 35.66 7.62
C LYS A 233 36.29 35.01 6.98
N ALA A 234 37.44 35.04 7.66
CA ALA A 234 38.65 34.39 7.16
C ALA A 234 38.50 32.87 7.01
N ALA A 235 37.80 32.21 7.95
CA ALA A 235 37.52 30.78 7.86
C ALA A 235 36.61 30.45 6.66
N VAL A 236 35.54 31.22 6.45
CA VAL A 236 34.64 31.06 5.31
C VAL A 236 35.38 31.28 3.97
N GLU A 237 36.22 32.30 3.86
CA GLU A 237 36.99 32.54 2.62
C GLU A 237 37.98 31.41 2.34
N LYS A 238 38.68 30.89 3.36
CA LYS A 238 39.56 29.72 3.19
C LYS A 238 38.80 28.48 2.72
N ALA A 239 37.59 28.26 3.23
CA ALA A 239 36.73 27.16 2.79
C ALA A 239 36.31 27.33 1.33
N ASN A 240 35.94 28.54 0.94
CA ASN A 240 35.59 28.87 -0.44
C ASN A 240 36.78 28.76 -1.39
N ASP A 241 37.98 29.14 -0.96
CA ASP A 241 39.22 28.98 -1.73
C ASP A 241 39.59 27.50 -1.91
N TYR A 242 39.43 26.68 -0.86
CA TYR A 242 39.56 25.22 -0.95
C TYR A 242 38.58 24.64 -1.99
N LEU A 243 37.28 24.96 -1.85
CA LEU A 243 36.24 24.47 -2.77
C LEU A 243 36.46 24.95 -4.20
N GLY A 244 36.93 26.19 -4.40
CA GLY A 244 37.25 26.73 -5.72
C GLY A 244 38.42 26.02 -6.41
N LYS A 245 39.40 25.52 -5.64
CA LYS A 245 40.51 24.69 -6.16
C LYS A 245 40.03 23.29 -6.54
N GLU A 246 39.10 22.73 -5.77
CA GLU A 246 38.54 21.39 -5.99
C GLU A 246 37.48 21.35 -7.09
N LEU A 247 36.93 22.51 -7.49
CA LEU A 247 35.90 22.61 -8.51
C LEU A 247 36.46 22.28 -9.91
N GLY A 248 35.90 21.26 -10.55
CA GLY A 248 36.34 20.77 -11.86
C GLY A 248 35.89 21.66 -13.03
N GLU A 249 36.40 21.37 -14.23
CA GLU A 249 36.17 22.15 -15.47
C GLU A 249 34.69 22.28 -15.90
N GLN A 250 33.84 21.36 -15.46
CA GLN A 250 32.40 21.40 -15.72
C GLN A 250 31.63 22.22 -14.68
N GLY A 251 32.33 22.85 -13.73
CA GLY A 251 31.73 23.56 -12.61
C GLY A 251 31.12 22.63 -11.56
N GLY A 252 31.56 21.37 -11.48
CA GLY A 252 31.08 20.38 -10.51
C GLY A 252 32.20 19.73 -9.71
N PHE A 253 31.83 18.81 -8.82
CA PHE A 253 32.77 18.07 -7.98
C PHE A 253 32.72 16.58 -8.30
N TYR A 254 33.86 16.04 -8.71
CA TYR A 254 33.97 14.62 -9.03
C TYR A 254 33.70 13.75 -7.81
N SER A 255 32.89 12.71 -8.01
CA SER A 255 32.61 11.65 -7.05
C SER A 255 32.78 10.30 -7.74
N GLU A 256 33.58 9.43 -7.11
CA GLU A 256 33.76 8.04 -7.54
C GLU A 256 32.44 7.28 -7.61
N TRP A 257 31.51 7.57 -6.68
CA TRP A 257 30.20 6.93 -6.64
C TRP A 257 29.31 7.35 -7.81
N ALA A 258 29.31 8.63 -8.15
CA ALA A 258 28.56 9.16 -9.30
C ALA A 258 29.24 8.84 -10.65
N LYS A 259 30.51 8.38 -10.61
CA LYS A 259 31.39 8.20 -11.78
C LYS A 259 31.46 9.47 -12.64
N GLY A 260 31.59 10.61 -11.97
CA GLY A 260 31.49 11.95 -12.54
C GLY A 260 31.11 12.96 -11.46
N ASP A 261 30.64 14.13 -11.88
CA ASP A 261 30.22 15.15 -10.94
C ASP A 261 29.01 14.70 -10.11
N SER A 262 29.01 15.01 -8.80
CA SER A 262 27.89 14.74 -7.89
C SER A 262 26.98 15.97 -7.79
N PRO A 263 25.68 15.84 -8.11
CA PRO A 263 24.72 16.93 -7.92
C PRO A 263 24.48 17.22 -6.44
N GLU A 264 24.65 16.26 -5.53
CA GLU A 264 24.54 16.48 -4.08
C GLU A 264 25.63 17.42 -3.58
N THR A 265 26.89 17.13 -3.90
CA THR A 265 28.02 17.98 -3.48
C THR A 265 27.96 19.36 -4.12
N VAL A 266 27.60 19.44 -5.40
CA VAL A 266 27.38 20.72 -6.08
C VAL A 266 26.22 21.51 -5.45
N SER A 267 25.18 20.83 -4.97
CA SER A 267 24.07 21.47 -4.28
C SER A 267 24.51 22.12 -2.97
N GLN A 268 25.29 21.42 -2.13
CA GLN A 268 25.82 22.00 -0.89
C GLN A 268 26.70 23.22 -1.18
N PHE A 269 27.50 23.15 -2.24
CA PHE A 269 28.36 24.26 -2.64
C PHE A 269 27.56 25.50 -3.08
N ILE A 270 26.50 25.34 -3.87
CA ILE A 270 25.61 26.45 -4.25
C ILE A 270 24.96 27.06 -3.00
N ILE A 271 24.48 26.24 -2.07
CA ILE A 271 23.88 26.69 -0.81
C ILE A 271 24.89 27.51 0.01
N ASN A 272 26.15 27.05 0.10
CA ASN A 272 27.24 27.78 0.74
C ASN A 272 27.43 29.16 0.13
N LEU A 273 27.71 29.23 -1.18
CA LEU A 273 28.04 30.49 -1.84
C LEU A 273 26.90 31.50 -1.72
N THR A 274 25.66 31.05 -1.97
CA THR A 274 24.47 31.91 -1.88
C THR A 274 24.20 32.37 -0.45
N SER A 275 24.48 31.54 0.56
CA SER A 275 24.37 31.95 1.98
C SER A 275 25.39 33.01 2.38
N ASN A 276 26.57 32.98 1.73
CA ASN A 276 27.62 33.98 1.86
C ASN A 276 27.46 35.19 0.92
N GLN A 277 26.31 35.30 0.23
CA GLN A 277 26.01 36.35 -0.75
C GLN A 277 27.01 36.40 -1.94
N THR A 278 27.70 35.29 -2.18
CA THR A 278 28.61 35.14 -3.30
C THR A 278 27.85 34.55 -4.49
N ASN A 279 27.82 35.26 -5.62
CA ASN A 279 27.16 34.75 -6.82
C ASN A 279 28.13 33.83 -7.60
N PRO A 280 27.83 32.51 -7.70
CA PRO A 280 28.71 31.57 -8.40
C PRO A 280 28.85 31.83 -9.90
N LYS A 281 28.00 32.68 -10.48
CA LYS A 281 28.06 33.05 -11.91
C LYS A 281 29.08 34.15 -12.21
N THR A 282 29.48 34.94 -11.21
CA THR A 282 30.29 36.15 -11.42
C THR A 282 31.60 36.14 -10.65
N ASP A 283 31.72 35.34 -9.58
CA ASP A 283 33.00 35.19 -8.87
C ASP A 283 33.98 34.34 -9.72
N PRO A 284 35.14 34.88 -10.12
CA PRO A 284 36.08 34.21 -11.01
C PRO A 284 36.67 32.92 -10.43
N ARG A 285 36.60 32.71 -9.10
CA ARG A 285 37.03 31.44 -8.48
C ARG A 285 36.15 30.26 -8.91
N PHE A 286 34.89 30.53 -9.29
CA PHE A 286 33.85 29.52 -9.49
C PHE A 286 33.37 29.43 -10.94
N ILE A 287 34.00 30.17 -11.84
CA ILE A 287 33.81 30.07 -13.29
C ILE A 287 34.98 29.27 -13.87
N LYS A 288 34.67 28.18 -14.55
CA LYS A 288 35.64 27.20 -15.08
C LYS A 288 35.45 26.99 -16.59
N GLY A 289 36.50 26.53 -17.27
CA GLY A 289 36.51 26.27 -18.71
C GLY A 289 35.78 27.34 -19.54
N ASP A 290 34.81 26.89 -20.34
CA ASP A 290 34.00 27.71 -21.26
C ASP A 290 32.84 28.47 -20.61
N GLY A 291 33.06 28.96 -19.38
CA GLY A 291 32.05 29.67 -18.57
C GLY A 291 31.12 28.73 -17.79
N ASN A 292 31.56 27.50 -17.50
CA ASN A 292 30.84 26.56 -16.66
C ASN A 292 30.94 26.96 -15.19
N TRP A 293 29.85 26.76 -14.44
CA TRP A 293 29.75 27.11 -13.03
C TRP A 293 28.76 26.17 -12.33
N ALA A 294 28.68 26.26 -10.99
CA ALA A 294 27.96 25.29 -10.17
C ALA A 294 26.49 25.09 -10.58
N VAL A 295 25.74 26.16 -10.85
CA VAL A 295 24.33 26.04 -11.23
C VAL A 295 24.16 25.44 -12.62
N SER A 296 25.01 25.80 -13.60
CA SER A 296 24.96 25.18 -14.93
C SER A 296 25.29 23.69 -14.88
N ASN A 297 26.20 23.30 -13.98
CA ASN A 297 26.50 21.89 -13.71
C ASN A 297 25.27 21.18 -13.12
N LEU A 298 24.68 21.73 -12.06
CA LEU A 298 23.53 21.12 -11.38
C LEU A 298 22.32 20.92 -12.31
N VAL A 299 21.99 21.91 -13.15
CA VAL A 299 20.84 21.78 -14.07
C VAL A 299 21.04 20.73 -15.14
N SER A 300 22.28 20.32 -15.43
CA SER A 300 22.56 19.27 -16.42
C SER A 300 22.14 17.86 -15.96
N PHE A 301 21.92 17.66 -14.65
CA PHE A 301 21.47 16.39 -14.08
C PHE A 301 19.97 16.15 -14.20
N VAL A 302 19.20 17.14 -14.65
CA VAL A 302 17.76 17.00 -14.80
C VAL A 302 17.43 15.94 -15.85
N ASP A 303 16.57 15.02 -15.48
CA ASP A 303 15.92 14.12 -16.41
C ASP A 303 14.73 14.85 -17.05
N SER A 304 14.82 15.15 -18.34
CA SER A 304 13.80 15.95 -19.03
C SER A 304 12.43 15.29 -19.12
N ALA A 305 12.34 13.97 -18.97
CA ALA A 305 11.07 13.24 -19.03
C ALA A 305 10.30 13.32 -17.70
N THR A 306 11.01 13.41 -16.57
CA THR A 306 10.42 13.33 -15.23
C THR A 306 10.54 14.63 -14.43
N GLY A 307 11.53 15.46 -14.72
CA GLY A 307 11.88 16.67 -13.96
C GLY A 307 12.78 16.43 -12.75
N GLY A 308 13.03 15.17 -12.35
CA GLY A 308 13.92 14.85 -11.24
C GLY A 308 15.40 14.89 -11.64
N LEU A 309 16.31 15.06 -10.67
CA LEU A 309 17.75 15.00 -10.90
C LEU A 309 18.28 13.58 -10.73
N LYS A 310 19.14 13.16 -11.65
CA LYS A 310 19.92 11.91 -11.56
C LYS A 310 21.05 12.11 -10.56
N SER A 311 21.50 11.07 -9.87
CA SER A 311 22.65 11.16 -8.95
C SER A 311 24.03 11.07 -9.64
N GLY A 312 24.06 11.34 -10.94
CA GLY A 312 25.22 11.15 -11.82
C GLY A 312 24.77 11.18 -13.29
N LEU A 313 25.51 11.84 -14.18
CA LEU A 313 25.11 12.01 -15.59
C LEU A 313 24.99 10.68 -16.36
N SER A 314 25.76 9.67 -15.96
CA SER A 314 25.73 8.34 -16.58
C SER A 314 24.54 7.48 -16.13
N LEU A 315 23.79 7.92 -15.12
CA LEU A 315 22.69 7.16 -14.53
C LEU A 315 21.38 7.42 -15.26
N LYS A 316 20.53 6.38 -15.32
CA LYS A 316 19.33 6.38 -16.18
C LYS A 316 18.07 6.93 -15.52
N ILE A 317 18.03 6.99 -14.19
CA ILE A 317 16.80 7.28 -13.43
C ILE A 317 17.09 8.38 -12.41
N PRO A 318 16.16 9.32 -12.19
CA PRO A 318 16.25 10.28 -11.10
C PRO A 318 16.41 9.64 -9.72
N ASN A 319 17.08 10.36 -8.83
CA ASN A 319 17.26 10.01 -7.43
C ASN A 319 16.56 11.06 -6.55
N LEU A 320 15.85 10.61 -5.51
CA LEU A 320 15.09 11.49 -4.63
C LEU A 320 16.00 12.44 -3.84
N MET A 321 17.13 11.95 -3.32
CA MET A 321 18.08 12.77 -2.56
C MET A 321 18.76 13.82 -3.45
N SER A 322 19.17 13.46 -4.66
CA SER A 322 19.74 14.42 -5.61
C SER A 322 18.71 15.48 -6.02
N SER A 323 17.46 15.07 -6.20
CA SER A 323 16.36 15.97 -6.55
C SER A 323 16.03 16.94 -5.39
N ASP A 324 15.97 16.43 -4.16
CA ASP A 324 15.74 17.21 -2.93
C ASP A 324 16.84 18.26 -2.71
N GLN A 325 18.09 17.82 -2.62
CA GLN A 325 19.23 18.72 -2.43
C GLN A 325 19.37 19.70 -3.61
N GLY A 326 19.13 19.23 -4.83
CA GLY A 326 19.12 20.07 -6.03
C GLY A 326 18.05 21.15 -5.99
N LEU A 327 16.83 20.80 -5.57
CA LEU A 327 15.76 21.79 -5.37
C LEU A 327 16.16 22.82 -4.32
N ARG A 328 16.75 22.40 -3.19
CA ARG A 328 17.26 23.32 -2.14
C ARG A 328 18.29 24.30 -2.68
N ALA A 329 19.25 23.80 -3.46
CA ALA A 329 20.30 24.62 -4.07
C ALA A 329 19.73 25.62 -5.08
N LEU A 330 18.84 25.17 -5.96
CA LEU A 330 18.16 26.05 -6.91
C LEU A 330 17.26 27.07 -6.22
N ALA A 331 16.61 26.70 -5.12
CA ALA A 331 15.85 27.62 -4.27
C ALA A 331 16.78 28.68 -3.66
N ALA A 332 17.92 28.28 -3.11
CA ALA A 332 18.90 29.19 -2.52
C ALA A 332 19.43 30.19 -3.58
N TYR A 333 19.77 29.69 -4.77
CA TYR A 333 20.21 30.53 -5.88
C TYR A 333 19.10 31.47 -6.40
N ASN A 334 17.87 30.95 -6.56
CA ASN A 334 16.72 31.78 -6.94
C ASN A 334 16.48 32.91 -5.91
N ARG A 335 16.67 32.64 -4.62
CA ARG A 335 16.53 33.67 -3.58
C ARG A 335 17.60 34.75 -3.70
N LEU A 336 18.86 34.37 -3.95
CA LEU A 336 19.94 35.34 -4.22
C LEU A 336 19.61 36.23 -5.43
N GLU A 337 19.19 35.64 -6.55
CA GLU A 337 18.86 36.38 -7.79
C GLU A 337 17.64 37.31 -7.67
N ASN A 338 16.84 37.17 -6.62
CA ASN A 338 15.66 38.00 -6.38
C ASN A 338 15.79 38.83 -5.08
N ASP A 339 17.03 39.05 -4.60
CA ASP A 339 17.34 39.84 -3.40
C ASP A 339 16.52 39.42 -2.17
N LYS A 340 16.31 38.11 -2.01
CA LYS A 340 15.64 37.51 -0.85
C LYS A 340 16.65 37.00 0.17
N ASN A 341 16.19 36.83 1.41
CA ASN A 341 17.02 36.31 2.50
C ASN A 341 17.66 34.96 2.13
N ARG A 342 18.82 34.65 2.71
CA ARG A 342 19.47 33.33 2.56
C ARG A 342 18.52 32.18 2.92
N ILE A 343 18.79 30.98 2.41
CA ILE A 343 17.85 29.84 2.50
C ILE A 343 17.42 29.54 3.95
N TYR A 344 18.36 29.63 4.90
CA TYR A 344 18.17 29.44 6.34
C TYR A 344 17.98 30.74 7.12
N ASP A 345 17.75 31.89 6.48
CA ASP A 345 17.22 33.09 7.15
C ASP A 345 15.74 33.20 6.79
N MET A 346 14.91 32.68 7.68
CA MET A 346 13.49 32.47 7.48
C MET A 346 12.66 33.55 8.19
N SER A 347 13.26 34.73 8.43
CA SER A 347 12.50 35.91 8.87
C SER A 347 11.41 36.32 7.86
N ASP A 348 11.53 35.90 6.60
CA ASP A 348 10.55 36.09 5.52
C ASP A 348 9.67 34.86 5.22
N ALA A 349 9.66 33.83 6.08
CA ALA A 349 9.00 32.54 5.80
C ALA A 349 7.52 32.65 5.41
N ALA A 350 6.77 33.59 6.02
CA ALA A 350 5.36 33.77 5.70
C ALA A 350 5.13 34.19 4.25
N GLU A 351 6.07 34.93 3.63
CA GLU A 351 5.95 35.40 2.26
C GLU A 351 6.27 34.32 1.22
N SER A 352 7.08 33.33 1.60
CA SER A 352 7.56 32.27 0.71
C SER A 352 6.55 31.12 0.54
N ILE A 353 5.58 30.98 1.46
CA ILE A 353 4.52 29.97 1.35
C ILE A 353 3.59 30.30 0.17
N LYS A 354 3.51 29.40 -0.81
CA LYS A 354 2.59 29.50 -1.94
C LYS A 354 1.72 28.26 -2.01
N PHE A 355 0.45 28.48 -2.34
CA PHE A 355 -0.51 27.43 -2.62
C PHE A 355 -0.99 27.52 -4.06
N TYR A 356 -1.42 26.39 -4.62
CA TYR A 356 -2.13 26.42 -5.89
C TYR A 356 -3.38 27.30 -5.78
N ALA A 357 -3.63 28.11 -6.81
CA ALA A 357 -4.78 29.01 -6.85
C ALA A 357 -6.13 28.28 -6.81
N VAL A 358 -6.15 26.98 -7.16
CA VAL A 358 -7.33 26.13 -7.13
C VAL A 358 -6.94 24.77 -6.55
N ASP A 359 -7.48 24.46 -5.38
CA ASP A 359 -7.49 23.09 -4.85
C ASP A 359 -8.46 22.24 -5.67
N ILE A 360 -8.08 21.00 -5.96
CA ILE A 360 -8.94 20.08 -6.71
C ILE A 360 -9.65 19.13 -5.75
N ALA A 361 -10.96 19.00 -5.90
CA ALA A 361 -11.77 18.16 -5.01
C ALA A 361 -11.38 16.67 -5.13
N ALA A 362 -11.40 15.95 -4.01
CA ALA A 362 -11.23 14.50 -4.03
C ALA A 362 -12.32 13.84 -4.91
N PRO A 363 -12.00 12.79 -5.68
CA PRO A 363 -13.00 12.07 -6.45
C PRO A 363 -14.11 11.53 -5.56
N VAL A 364 -15.36 11.64 -6.00
CA VAL A 364 -16.49 10.91 -5.42
C VAL A 364 -16.64 9.62 -6.21
N VAL A 365 -16.36 8.49 -5.57
CA VAL A 365 -16.34 7.18 -6.22
C VAL A 365 -17.64 6.42 -5.93
N GLU A 366 -18.22 5.81 -6.96
CA GLU A 366 -19.38 4.91 -6.81
C GLU A 366 -19.00 3.62 -6.06
N SER A 367 -19.99 2.88 -5.56
CA SER A 367 -19.69 1.62 -4.86
C SER A 367 -19.04 0.58 -5.77
N VAL A 368 -17.93 -0.01 -5.34
CA VAL A 368 -17.18 -1.02 -6.09
C VAL A 368 -17.39 -2.40 -5.48
N GLY A 369 -17.74 -3.39 -6.31
CA GLY A 369 -17.85 -4.79 -5.93
C GLY A 369 -16.60 -5.60 -6.30
N ASP A 370 -16.40 -6.75 -5.67
CA ASP A 370 -15.27 -7.68 -5.88
C ASP A 370 -15.23 -8.28 -7.30
N SER A 371 -16.36 -8.28 -8.00
CA SER A 371 -16.45 -8.68 -9.41
C SER A 371 -16.30 -7.51 -10.40
N ALA A 372 -16.18 -6.26 -9.92
CA ALA A 372 -16.10 -5.07 -10.76
C ALA A 372 -14.77 -5.02 -11.55
N THR A 373 -14.86 -4.56 -12.80
CA THR A 373 -13.71 -4.35 -13.70
C THR A 373 -13.53 -2.87 -14.09
N VAL A 374 -14.34 -1.99 -13.52
CA VAL A 374 -14.33 -0.55 -13.76
C VAL A 374 -14.68 0.17 -12.46
N VAL A 375 -14.01 1.28 -12.19
CA VAL A 375 -14.32 2.23 -11.12
C VAL A 375 -14.88 3.49 -11.76
N LYS A 376 -16.05 3.94 -11.30
CA LYS A 376 -16.74 5.12 -11.81
C LYS A 376 -16.95 6.15 -10.72
N GLY A 377 -17.20 7.39 -11.13
CA GLY A 377 -17.58 8.44 -10.21
C GLY A 377 -17.45 9.83 -10.82
N LYS A 378 -17.32 10.81 -9.93
CA LYS A 378 -17.12 12.22 -10.24
C LYS A 378 -15.76 12.71 -9.77
N ALA A 379 -15.11 13.54 -10.55
CA ALA A 379 -13.90 14.28 -10.20
C ALA A 379 -13.95 15.67 -10.84
N THR A 380 -12.94 16.50 -10.59
CA THR A 380 -12.76 17.78 -11.29
C THR A 380 -12.77 17.54 -12.81
N ALA A 381 -13.51 18.35 -13.57
CA ALA A 381 -13.63 18.19 -15.02
C ALA A 381 -12.25 18.21 -15.69
N ASN A 382 -12.03 17.33 -16.67
CA ASN A 382 -10.76 17.14 -17.38
C ASN A 382 -9.56 16.69 -16.51
N ALA A 383 -9.73 16.45 -15.21
CA ALA A 383 -8.65 15.92 -14.38
C ALA A 383 -8.37 14.44 -14.70
N THR A 384 -7.12 14.02 -14.56
CA THR A 384 -6.75 12.59 -14.62
C THR A 384 -7.04 11.95 -13.27
N VAL A 385 -7.85 10.89 -13.24
CA VAL A 385 -8.17 10.12 -12.04
C VAL A 385 -7.32 8.85 -12.00
N TYR A 386 -6.55 8.71 -10.93
CA TYR A 386 -5.69 7.56 -10.62
C TYR A 386 -6.38 6.68 -9.58
N ILE A 387 -6.35 5.35 -9.78
CA ILE A 387 -6.89 4.37 -8.84
C ILE A 387 -5.75 3.49 -8.32
N TYR A 388 -5.58 3.43 -7.00
CA TYR A 388 -4.54 2.65 -6.33
C TYR A 388 -5.13 1.54 -5.46
N ASN A 389 -4.33 0.51 -5.19
CA ASN A 389 -4.52 -0.44 -4.09
C ASN A 389 -3.17 -0.64 -3.39
N ASN A 390 -3.10 -0.33 -2.08
CA ASN A 390 -1.88 -0.42 -1.27
C ASN A 390 -0.66 0.25 -1.96
N ASN A 391 -0.83 1.51 -2.39
CA ASN A 391 0.15 2.32 -3.13
C ASN A 391 0.53 1.83 -4.53
N ASN A 392 0.03 0.68 -4.98
CA ASN A 392 0.21 0.23 -6.36
C ASN A 392 -0.86 0.86 -7.25
N LEU A 393 -0.43 1.55 -8.31
CA LEU A 393 -1.35 2.08 -9.31
C LEU A 393 -2.01 0.93 -10.06
N LEU A 394 -3.35 0.83 -9.97
CA LEU A 394 -4.13 -0.13 -10.74
C LEU A 394 -4.30 0.36 -12.18
N ASN A 395 -4.79 1.60 -12.35
CA ASN A 395 -4.92 2.27 -13.63
C ASN A 395 -5.29 3.76 -13.44
N LYS A 396 -5.35 4.53 -14.54
CA LYS A 396 -5.82 5.91 -14.56
C LYS A 396 -6.66 6.23 -15.80
N ALA A 397 -7.53 7.23 -15.71
CA ALA A 397 -8.31 7.74 -16.85
C ALA A 397 -8.70 9.21 -16.63
N LYS A 398 -8.89 9.95 -17.73
CA LYS A 398 -9.34 11.35 -17.66
C LYS A 398 -10.85 11.43 -17.36
N ALA A 399 -11.23 12.34 -16.48
CA ALA A 399 -12.63 12.72 -16.31
C ALA A 399 -13.10 13.55 -17.51
N ASP A 400 -14.37 13.39 -17.89
CA ASP A 400 -14.97 14.18 -18.98
C ASP A 400 -15.19 15.65 -18.58
N THR A 401 -15.73 16.45 -19.51
CA THR A 401 -16.02 17.87 -19.29
C THR A 401 -17.11 18.13 -18.23
N LYS A 402 -17.84 17.09 -17.82
CA LYS A 402 -18.86 17.11 -16.74
C LYS A 402 -18.33 16.43 -15.46
N GLY A 403 -17.04 16.11 -15.41
CA GLY A 403 -16.37 15.47 -14.28
C GLY A 403 -16.66 13.98 -14.12
N ASN A 404 -17.35 13.30 -15.05
CA ASN A 404 -17.52 11.85 -14.94
C ASN A 404 -16.21 11.14 -15.30
N PHE A 405 -15.78 10.18 -14.49
CA PHE A 405 -14.66 9.32 -14.83
C PHE A 405 -15.08 7.85 -14.87
N SER A 406 -14.35 7.05 -15.65
CA SER A 406 -14.48 5.60 -15.71
C SER A 406 -13.08 5.00 -15.92
N VAL A 407 -12.54 4.36 -14.88
CA VAL A 407 -11.20 3.75 -14.89
C VAL A 407 -11.33 2.23 -14.93
N THR A 408 -10.83 1.59 -15.98
CA THR A 408 -10.81 0.12 -16.09
C THR A 408 -9.73 -0.46 -15.17
N ILE A 409 -10.09 -1.44 -14.35
CA ILE A 409 -9.19 -2.13 -13.41
C ILE A 409 -9.34 -3.64 -13.49
N LYS A 410 -8.35 -4.38 -12.97
CA LYS A 410 -8.53 -5.80 -12.67
C LYS A 410 -9.45 -5.95 -11.45
N LYS A 411 -10.15 -7.08 -11.34
CA LYS A 411 -10.97 -7.42 -10.16
C LYS A 411 -10.14 -7.34 -8.89
N GLN A 412 -10.76 -6.85 -7.83
CA GLN A 412 -10.14 -6.68 -6.52
C GLN A 412 -10.82 -7.60 -5.51
N ALA A 413 -10.08 -8.09 -4.53
CA ALA A 413 -10.66 -8.93 -3.49
C ALA A 413 -11.63 -8.12 -2.61
N ALA A 414 -12.73 -8.75 -2.16
CA ALA A 414 -13.60 -8.14 -1.18
C ALA A 414 -12.84 -7.72 0.09
N GLY A 415 -13.20 -6.57 0.66
CA GLY A 415 -12.53 -5.98 1.81
C GLY A 415 -11.24 -5.22 1.50
N SER A 416 -10.71 -5.31 0.28
CA SER A 416 -9.58 -4.47 -0.13
C SER A 416 -9.97 -2.99 -0.15
N ASN A 417 -9.01 -2.13 0.17
CA ASN A 417 -9.19 -0.68 0.13
C ASN A 417 -8.55 -0.12 -1.15
N ILE A 418 -9.37 0.49 -2.00
CA ILE A 418 -8.89 1.24 -3.16
C ILE A 418 -8.90 2.74 -2.86
N ILE A 419 -7.95 3.46 -3.44
CA ILE A 419 -7.80 4.91 -3.27
C ILE A 419 -7.92 5.57 -4.64
N ALA A 420 -8.79 6.56 -4.77
CA ALA A 420 -8.90 7.40 -5.95
C ALA A 420 -8.33 8.80 -5.68
N ILE A 421 -7.54 9.31 -6.63
CA ILE A 421 -6.92 10.63 -6.59
C ILE A 421 -7.13 11.28 -7.96
N SER A 422 -7.57 12.54 -8.00
CA SER A 422 -7.58 13.31 -9.25
C SER A 422 -6.32 14.18 -9.36
N GLU A 423 -5.96 14.57 -10.59
CA GLU A 423 -4.84 15.44 -10.93
C GLU A 423 -5.26 16.38 -12.07
N ASN A 424 -5.12 17.70 -11.91
CA ASN A 424 -5.46 18.66 -12.97
C ASN A 424 -4.35 18.78 -14.03
N ALA A 425 -4.52 19.68 -15.00
CA ALA A 425 -3.55 19.89 -16.07
C ALA A 425 -2.22 20.47 -15.57
N GLU A 426 -2.26 21.16 -14.43
CA GLU A 426 -1.13 21.76 -13.75
C GLU A 426 -0.39 20.76 -12.83
N GLY A 427 -0.84 19.50 -12.77
CA GLY A 427 -0.21 18.45 -11.95
C GLY A 427 -0.62 18.46 -10.47
N VAL A 428 -1.57 19.31 -10.07
CA VAL A 428 -2.10 19.39 -8.71
C VAL A 428 -2.97 18.18 -8.42
N ARG A 429 -2.66 17.43 -7.35
CA ARG A 429 -3.46 16.28 -6.90
C ARG A 429 -4.48 16.62 -5.83
N SER A 430 -5.60 15.92 -5.83
CA SER A 430 -6.61 16.00 -4.77
C SER A 430 -6.19 15.24 -3.52
N ASN A 431 -6.95 15.42 -2.43
CA ASN A 431 -6.95 14.44 -1.33
C ASN A 431 -7.42 13.05 -1.81
N ASN A 432 -7.10 12.02 -1.02
CA ASN A 432 -7.48 10.64 -1.27
C ASN A 432 -8.97 10.40 -1.02
N ALA A 433 -9.64 9.71 -1.95
CA ALA A 433 -10.95 9.10 -1.73
C ALA A 433 -10.79 7.59 -1.53
N SER A 434 -11.14 7.10 -0.34
CA SER A 434 -10.96 5.70 0.06
C SER A 434 -12.26 4.92 -0.07
N ILE A 435 -12.20 3.73 -0.67
CA ILE A 435 -13.38 2.87 -0.91
C ILE A 435 -13.02 1.42 -0.58
N VAL A 436 -13.83 0.80 0.26
CA VAL A 436 -13.75 -0.63 0.54
C VAL A 436 -14.53 -1.39 -0.52
N VAL A 437 -13.87 -2.35 -1.17
CA VAL A 437 -14.47 -3.23 -2.17
C VAL A 437 -15.47 -4.16 -1.48
N LYS A 438 -16.73 -4.13 -1.92
CA LYS A 438 -17.81 -4.93 -1.35
C LYS A 438 -17.80 -6.34 -1.94
N ASP A 439 -18.08 -7.33 -1.10
CA ASP A 439 -18.40 -8.67 -1.57
C ASP A 439 -19.82 -8.69 -2.15
N ILE A 440 -19.93 -8.91 -3.46
CA ILE A 440 -21.21 -9.07 -4.18
C ILE A 440 -21.30 -10.42 -4.90
N THR A 441 -20.31 -11.28 -4.73
CA THR A 441 -20.24 -12.57 -5.43
C THR A 441 -20.98 -13.62 -4.62
N ALA A 442 -22.04 -14.19 -5.20
CA ALA A 442 -22.78 -15.25 -4.55
C ALA A 442 -21.95 -16.54 -4.40
N PRO A 443 -22.13 -17.28 -3.30
CA PRO A 443 -21.46 -18.56 -3.09
C PRO A 443 -21.90 -19.59 -4.14
N LEU A 444 -21.04 -20.59 -4.37
CA LEU A 444 -21.37 -21.71 -5.25
C LEU A 444 -22.57 -22.51 -4.73
N VAL A 445 -23.28 -23.14 -5.66
CA VAL A 445 -24.42 -24.01 -5.35
C VAL A 445 -23.96 -25.18 -4.47
N ALA A 446 -24.68 -25.43 -3.37
CA ALA A 446 -24.41 -26.57 -2.50
C ALA A 446 -24.52 -27.92 -3.24
N THR A 447 -23.93 -28.95 -2.65
CA THR A 447 -24.17 -30.36 -3.01
C THR A 447 -24.86 -31.07 -1.87
N ALA A 448 -25.62 -32.14 -2.12
CA ALA A 448 -26.23 -32.95 -1.07
C ALA A 448 -26.20 -34.45 -1.41
N ASN A 449 -26.29 -35.29 -0.39
CA ASN A 449 -26.53 -36.72 -0.56
C ASN A 449 -27.92 -37.00 -1.14
N ILE A 450 -28.13 -38.21 -1.65
CA ILE A 450 -29.46 -38.68 -2.04
C ILE A 450 -30.38 -38.68 -0.80
N VAL A 451 -31.54 -38.06 -0.94
CA VAL A 451 -32.56 -37.97 0.10
C VAL A 451 -33.71 -38.91 -0.26
N SER A 452 -34.09 -39.76 0.70
CA SER A 452 -35.27 -40.61 0.61
C SER A 452 -36.35 -40.15 1.60
N ASP A 453 -37.55 -40.71 1.47
CA ASP A 453 -38.65 -40.50 2.41
C ASP A 453 -38.37 -41.05 3.82
N GLN A 454 -37.29 -41.82 3.99
CA GLN A 454 -36.77 -42.25 5.29
C GLN A 454 -35.64 -41.36 5.82
N THR A 455 -35.09 -40.46 5.01
CA THR A 455 -33.93 -39.64 5.38
C THR A 455 -34.31 -38.55 6.39
N THR A 456 -33.54 -38.49 7.49
CA THR A 456 -33.67 -37.47 8.54
C THR A 456 -32.44 -36.56 8.64
N ILE A 457 -31.36 -36.88 7.95
CA ILE A 457 -30.13 -36.08 7.91
C ILE A 457 -29.71 -35.87 6.47
N VAL A 458 -29.58 -34.60 6.06
CA VAL A 458 -29.06 -34.19 4.75
C VAL A 458 -27.65 -33.65 4.95
N LYS A 459 -26.68 -34.28 4.29
CA LYS A 459 -25.26 -33.90 4.34
C LYS A 459 -24.81 -33.43 2.97
N GLY A 460 -23.86 -32.50 2.96
CA GLY A 460 -23.42 -31.89 1.72
C GLY A 460 -22.17 -31.03 1.87
N LYS A 461 -21.79 -30.40 0.76
CA LYS A 461 -20.73 -29.37 0.73
C LYS A 461 -21.31 -28.02 0.32
N ALA A 462 -20.81 -26.96 0.93
CA ALA A 462 -21.09 -25.57 0.62
C ALA A 462 -19.86 -24.72 0.95
N GLU A 463 -19.87 -23.45 0.58
CA GLU A 463 -18.81 -22.52 0.96
C GLU A 463 -18.60 -22.47 2.48
N THR A 464 -17.35 -22.46 2.92
CA THR A 464 -16.98 -22.48 4.35
C THR A 464 -17.61 -21.30 5.09
N GLY A 465 -18.23 -21.56 6.24
CA GLY A 465 -18.86 -20.52 7.07
C GLY A 465 -20.17 -19.96 6.50
N ALA A 466 -20.59 -20.38 5.30
CA ALA A 466 -21.83 -19.93 4.70
C ALA A 466 -23.05 -20.62 5.32
N LYS A 467 -24.16 -19.88 5.41
CA LYS A 467 -25.45 -20.36 5.90
C LYS A 467 -26.14 -21.22 4.85
N VAL A 468 -26.41 -22.47 5.18
CA VAL A 468 -27.15 -23.42 4.34
C VAL A 468 -28.59 -23.51 4.84
N THR A 469 -29.55 -23.47 3.93
CA THR A 469 -30.99 -23.57 4.22
C THR A 469 -31.64 -24.57 3.28
N ILE A 470 -32.54 -25.41 3.79
CA ILE A 470 -33.30 -26.39 2.99
C ILE A 470 -34.80 -26.13 3.12
N TYR A 471 -35.50 -26.11 1.99
CA TYR A 471 -36.91 -25.81 1.87
C TYR A 471 -37.68 -26.93 1.15
N ASN A 472 -38.96 -27.08 1.48
CA ASN A 472 -39.95 -27.80 0.68
C ASN A 472 -41.04 -26.80 0.28
N GLY A 473 -41.07 -26.40 -1.00
CA GLY A 473 -41.82 -25.21 -1.42
C GLY A 473 -41.31 -23.95 -0.72
N SER A 474 -42.20 -23.19 -0.08
CA SER A 474 -41.87 -22.01 0.74
C SER A 474 -41.51 -22.34 2.19
N LYS A 475 -41.74 -23.59 2.64
CA LYS A 475 -41.52 -23.99 4.04
C LYS A 475 -40.04 -24.27 4.29
N LEU A 476 -39.42 -23.49 5.18
CA LEU A 476 -38.10 -23.80 5.72
C LEU A 476 -38.17 -25.09 6.53
N LEU A 477 -37.37 -26.09 6.16
CA LEU A 477 -37.28 -27.34 6.90
C LEU A 477 -36.17 -27.29 7.95
N ALA A 478 -35.00 -26.76 7.59
CA ALA A 478 -33.85 -26.61 8.49
C ALA A 478 -32.83 -25.60 7.94
N SER A 479 -31.95 -25.13 8.83
CA SER A 479 -30.78 -24.32 8.48
C SER A 479 -29.58 -24.73 9.33
N THR A 480 -28.38 -24.56 8.79
CA THR A 480 -27.11 -24.78 9.48
C THR A 480 -26.04 -23.89 8.83
N THR A 481 -24.83 -23.92 9.37
CA THR A 481 -23.66 -23.26 8.77
C THR A 481 -22.68 -24.33 8.30
N ALA A 482 -22.10 -24.15 7.12
CA ALA A 482 -21.03 -25.03 6.65
C ALA A 482 -19.78 -24.88 7.51
N SER A 483 -19.16 -26.00 7.85
CA SER A 483 -17.95 -26.04 8.67
C SER A 483 -16.75 -25.39 7.99
N ALA A 484 -15.65 -25.23 8.72
CA ALA A 484 -14.35 -24.80 8.19
C ALA A 484 -13.85 -25.64 7.00
N LYS A 485 -14.31 -26.90 6.90
CA LYS A 485 -13.97 -27.83 5.80
C LYS A 485 -14.99 -27.79 4.65
N GLY A 486 -15.91 -26.82 4.64
CA GLY A 486 -16.94 -26.69 3.62
C GLY A 486 -18.00 -27.80 3.63
N THR A 487 -18.17 -28.51 4.75
CA THR A 487 -19.18 -29.58 4.90
C THR A 487 -20.31 -29.14 5.81
N TYR A 488 -21.54 -29.59 5.54
CA TYR A 488 -22.71 -29.31 6.38
C TYR A 488 -23.54 -30.57 6.66
N SER A 489 -24.30 -30.53 7.75
CA SER A 489 -25.28 -31.56 8.14
C SER A 489 -26.54 -30.89 8.68
N LEU A 490 -27.69 -31.19 8.06
CA LEU A 490 -29.00 -30.66 8.40
C LEU A 490 -29.90 -31.79 8.90
N THR A 491 -30.45 -31.65 10.10
CA THR A 491 -31.49 -32.55 10.61
C THR A 491 -32.85 -32.06 10.13
N ILE A 492 -33.58 -32.91 9.39
CA ILE A 492 -34.92 -32.65 8.88
C ILE A 492 -35.90 -33.73 9.34
N LYS A 493 -37.19 -33.39 9.40
CA LYS A 493 -38.25 -34.40 9.48
C LYS A 493 -38.33 -35.17 8.15
N LYS A 494 -38.74 -36.44 8.19
CA LYS A 494 -39.01 -37.24 6.98
C LYS A 494 -39.93 -36.49 6.03
N GLN A 495 -39.58 -36.49 4.75
CA GLN A 495 -40.32 -35.81 3.70
C GLN A 495 -41.11 -36.83 2.89
N LYS A 496 -42.23 -36.41 2.31
CA LYS A 496 -43.04 -37.29 1.46
C LYS A 496 -42.24 -37.68 0.22
N ALA A 497 -42.32 -38.96 -0.16
CA ALA A 497 -41.79 -39.44 -1.44
C ALA A 497 -42.26 -38.58 -2.63
N ASN A 498 -41.37 -38.37 -3.59
CA ASN A 498 -41.56 -37.54 -4.79
C ASN A 498 -41.76 -36.03 -4.53
N SER A 499 -41.56 -35.55 -3.30
CA SER A 499 -41.48 -34.09 -3.06
C SER A 499 -40.14 -33.53 -3.51
N THR A 500 -40.13 -32.24 -3.85
CA THR A 500 -38.93 -31.51 -4.29
C THR A 500 -38.41 -30.63 -3.16
N LEU A 501 -37.15 -30.82 -2.78
CA LEU A 501 -36.46 -29.98 -1.81
C LEU A 501 -35.49 -29.03 -2.54
N LYS A 502 -35.35 -27.82 -2.02
CA LYS A 502 -34.41 -26.80 -2.52
C LYS A 502 -33.45 -26.40 -1.42
N ILE A 503 -32.16 -26.40 -1.73
CA ILE A 503 -31.11 -25.95 -0.82
C ILE A 503 -30.50 -24.65 -1.35
N TYR A 504 -30.34 -23.67 -0.48
CA TYR A 504 -29.67 -22.40 -0.77
C TYR A 504 -28.50 -22.19 0.19
N VAL A 505 -27.45 -21.54 -0.31
CA VAL A 505 -26.30 -21.09 0.46
C VAL A 505 -26.29 -19.57 0.47
N ALA A 506 -26.00 -18.97 1.61
CA ALA A 506 -25.75 -17.54 1.73
C ALA A 506 -24.44 -17.30 2.48
N ASP A 507 -23.56 -16.48 1.90
CA ASP A 507 -22.27 -16.13 2.51
C ASP A 507 -22.45 -15.11 3.67
N ALA A 508 -21.33 -14.62 4.20
CA ALA A 508 -21.32 -13.62 5.27
C ALA A 508 -21.84 -12.23 4.80
N ALA A 509 -21.63 -11.89 3.53
CA ALA A 509 -22.14 -10.67 2.90
C ALA A 509 -23.63 -10.76 2.52
N LYS A 510 -24.26 -11.92 2.76
CA LYS A 510 -25.66 -12.27 2.47
C LYS A 510 -25.95 -12.44 0.98
N ASN A 511 -24.95 -12.63 0.13
CA ASN A 511 -25.18 -13.02 -1.25
C ASN A 511 -25.70 -14.46 -1.30
N LYS A 512 -26.69 -14.74 -2.14
CA LYS A 512 -27.42 -16.01 -2.16
C LYS A 512 -27.11 -16.83 -3.41
N SER A 513 -26.76 -18.10 -3.21
CA SER A 513 -26.53 -19.04 -4.31
C SER A 513 -27.80 -19.31 -5.12
N LYS A 514 -27.62 -19.87 -6.33
CA LYS A 514 -28.71 -20.59 -7.01
C LYS A 514 -29.14 -21.81 -6.17
N ALA A 515 -30.37 -22.28 -6.39
CA ALA A 515 -30.92 -23.40 -5.63
C ALA A 515 -30.34 -24.75 -6.09
N TYR A 516 -29.89 -25.58 -5.17
CA TYR A 516 -29.69 -27.02 -5.43
C TYR A 516 -31.03 -27.74 -5.26
N THR A 517 -31.51 -28.40 -6.30
CA THR A 517 -32.83 -29.06 -6.30
C THR A 517 -32.66 -30.57 -6.22
N LEU A 518 -33.41 -31.21 -5.33
CA LEU A 518 -33.41 -32.67 -5.17
C LEU A 518 -34.83 -33.22 -5.03
N THR A 519 -35.05 -34.44 -5.51
CA THR A 519 -36.32 -35.15 -5.39
C THR A 519 -36.20 -36.24 -4.33
N VAL A 520 -37.16 -36.30 -3.42
CA VAL A 520 -37.19 -37.30 -2.35
C VAL A 520 -37.53 -38.67 -2.92
N VAL A 521 -36.58 -39.60 -2.86
CA VAL A 521 -36.73 -40.96 -3.36
C VAL A 521 -37.64 -41.77 -2.43
N ASP A 522 -38.55 -42.55 -2.99
CA ASP A 522 -39.39 -43.47 -2.24
C ASP A 522 -38.63 -44.74 -1.87
N LYS A 523 -38.42 -44.99 -0.57
CA LYS A 523 -37.85 -46.24 -0.04
C LYS A 523 -38.81 -46.95 0.92
N THR A 524 -40.05 -46.49 1.06
CA THR A 524 -41.04 -47.14 1.92
C THR A 524 -41.63 -48.34 1.22
N ALA A 525 -41.43 -49.53 1.77
CA ALA A 525 -42.11 -50.72 1.26
C ALA A 525 -43.62 -50.67 1.57
N PRO A 526 -44.46 -51.21 0.67
CA PRO A 526 -45.88 -51.41 0.96
C PRO A 526 -46.07 -52.37 2.13
N LYS A 527 -47.21 -52.27 2.82
CA LYS A 527 -47.61 -53.28 3.82
C LYS A 527 -47.75 -54.65 3.16
N ALA A 528 -47.48 -55.72 3.93
CA ALA A 528 -47.68 -57.09 3.46
C ALA A 528 -49.13 -57.29 2.98
N PRO A 529 -49.37 -57.97 1.84
CA PRO A 529 -50.72 -58.20 1.33
C PRO A 529 -51.58 -58.98 2.34
N SER A 530 -52.79 -58.52 2.64
CA SER A 530 -53.77 -59.34 3.34
C SER A 530 -54.42 -60.29 2.34
N VAL A 531 -54.30 -61.60 2.55
CA VAL A 531 -54.77 -62.63 1.61
C VAL A 531 -55.99 -63.33 2.19
N LYS A 532 -57.10 -63.39 1.43
CA LYS A 532 -58.29 -64.16 1.81
C LYS A 532 -57.98 -65.66 1.81
N LYS A 533 -58.85 -66.45 2.46
CA LYS A 533 -58.71 -67.92 2.55
C LYS A 533 -58.45 -68.55 1.18
N VAL A 534 -57.41 -69.37 1.09
CA VAL A 534 -57.05 -70.15 -0.10
C VAL A 534 -57.29 -71.63 0.18
N THR A 535 -58.00 -72.30 -0.70
CA THR A 535 -58.36 -73.72 -0.62
C THR A 535 -57.86 -74.47 -1.84
N LYS A 536 -57.94 -75.81 -1.83
CA LYS A 536 -57.52 -76.64 -2.97
C LYS A 536 -58.26 -76.33 -4.29
N SER A 537 -59.46 -75.73 -4.23
CA SER A 537 -60.25 -75.32 -5.41
C SER A 537 -60.06 -73.85 -5.79
N THR A 538 -59.23 -73.10 -5.07
CA THR A 538 -59.02 -71.67 -5.34
C THR A 538 -58.20 -71.46 -6.61
N THR A 539 -58.82 -70.88 -7.64
CA THR A 539 -58.18 -70.44 -8.90
C THR A 539 -57.79 -68.96 -8.92
N LYS A 540 -58.22 -68.20 -7.90
CA LYS A 540 -57.95 -66.76 -7.77
C LYS A 540 -57.59 -66.43 -6.33
N VAL A 541 -56.34 -66.04 -6.09
CA VAL A 541 -55.92 -65.48 -4.80
C VAL A 541 -56.39 -64.04 -4.75
N THR A 542 -57.24 -63.72 -3.78
CA THR A 542 -57.82 -62.38 -3.61
C THR A 542 -57.44 -61.82 -2.25
N GLY A 543 -57.44 -60.49 -2.14
CA GLY A 543 -57.01 -59.82 -0.92
C GLY A 543 -56.90 -58.31 -1.05
N THR A 544 -56.23 -57.67 -0.10
CA THR A 544 -55.95 -56.24 -0.10
C THR A 544 -54.45 -55.96 0.04
N ALA A 545 -53.98 -54.89 -0.61
CA ALA A 545 -52.60 -54.42 -0.54
C ALA A 545 -52.56 -52.92 -0.90
N GLU A 546 -51.37 -52.32 -1.02
CA GLU A 546 -51.23 -50.93 -1.41
C GLU A 546 -51.73 -50.66 -2.84
N LYS A 547 -52.50 -49.58 -3.02
CA LYS A 547 -53.10 -49.21 -4.30
C LYS A 547 -52.03 -49.02 -5.38
N GLY A 548 -52.24 -49.61 -6.56
CA GLY A 548 -51.30 -49.52 -7.69
C GLY A 548 -50.05 -50.41 -7.57
N ALA A 549 -49.83 -51.07 -6.43
CA ALA A 549 -48.74 -52.03 -6.28
C ALA A 549 -48.97 -53.30 -7.12
N LYS A 550 -47.88 -54.01 -7.44
CA LYS A 550 -47.92 -55.33 -8.08
C LYS A 550 -47.81 -56.42 -7.01
N VAL A 551 -48.79 -57.31 -6.94
CA VAL A 551 -48.81 -58.47 -6.04
C VAL A 551 -48.27 -59.70 -6.78
N TYR A 552 -47.41 -60.45 -6.11
CA TYR A 552 -46.79 -61.66 -6.63
C TYR A 552 -47.10 -62.84 -5.70
N VAL A 553 -47.45 -63.98 -6.27
CA VAL A 553 -47.76 -65.23 -5.56
C VAL A 553 -46.74 -66.28 -5.96
N PHE A 554 -46.09 -66.89 -4.97
CA PHE A 554 -45.07 -67.91 -5.15
C PHE A 554 -45.44 -69.21 -4.43
N LYS A 555 -44.98 -70.34 -4.98
CA LYS A 555 -44.88 -71.63 -4.30
C LYS A 555 -43.42 -72.04 -4.23
N GLY A 556 -42.85 -72.07 -3.03
CA GLY A 556 -41.40 -72.17 -2.88
C GLY A 556 -40.71 -71.00 -3.60
N LYS A 557 -39.76 -71.30 -4.50
CA LYS A 557 -39.06 -70.30 -5.33
C LYS A 557 -39.78 -69.98 -6.65
N THR A 558 -40.81 -70.74 -7.02
CA THR A 558 -41.50 -70.58 -8.31
C THR A 558 -42.61 -69.54 -8.24
N SER A 559 -42.56 -68.52 -9.10
CA SER A 559 -43.66 -67.56 -9.28
C SER A 559 -44.83 -68.26 -9.95
N ILE A 560 -45.99 -68.29 -9.30
CA ILE A 560 -47.19 -68.97 -9.81
C ILE A 560 -48.31 -67.99 -10.18
N GLY A 561 -48.13 -66.69 -9.92
CA GLY A 561 -49.07 -65.66 -10.37
C GLY A 561 -48.62 -64.25 -10.03
N LYS A 562 -49.17 -63.29 -10.76
CA LYS A 562 -48.97 -61.85 -10.55
C LYS A 562 -50.27 -61.09 -10.82
N GLY A 563 -50.51 -60.01 -10.10
CA GLY A 563 -51.64 -59.10 -10.33
C GLY A 563 -51.32 -57.69 -9.87
N THR A 564 -52.21 -56.75 -10.15
CA THR A 564 -52.10 -55.35 -9.73
C THR A 564 -53.21 -55.05 -8.73
N VAL A 565 -52.90 -54.24 -7.72
CA VAL A 565 -53.89 -53.73 -6.76
C VAL A 565 -54.64 -52.57 -7.39
N ASN A 566 -55.97 -52.63 -7.40
CA ASN A 566 -56.80 -51.58 -7.98
C ASN A 566 -56.85 -50.31 -7.08
N SER A 567 -57.54 -49.28 -7.56
CA SER A 567 -57.74 -48.00 -6.83
C SER A 567 -58.52 -48.15 -5.51
N LYS A 568 -59.24 -49.26 -5.33
CA LYS A 568 -59.94 -49.64 -4.08
C LYS A 568 -59.06 -50.44 -3.11
N GLY A 569 -57.79 -50.69 -3.44
CA GLY A 569 -56.86 -51.45 -2.60
C GLY A 569 -57.06 -52.96 -2.65
N GLN A 570 -57.85 -53.48 -3.60
CA GLN A 570 -58.13 -54.89 -3.78
C GLN A 570 -57.29 -55.48 -4.91
N PHE A 571 -56.84 -56.72 -4.74
CA PHE A 571 -56.14 -57.47 -5.79
C PHE A 571 -56.81 -58.81 -6.06
N THR A 572 -56.66 -59.27 -7.30
CA THR A 572 -56.98 -60.63 -7.73
C THR A 572 -55.81 -61.16 -8.55
N VAL A 573 -55.21 -62.27 -8.11
CA VAL A 573 -54.16 -62.98 -8.84
C VAL A 573 -54.69 -64.34 -9.27
N LYS A 574 -54.77 -64.57 -10.58
CA LYS A 574 -55.12 -65.88 -11.15
C LYS A 574 -53.98 -66.86 -10.89
N ILE A 575 -54.30 -68.06 -10.38
CA ILE A 575 -53.35 -69.16 -10.16
C ILE A 575 -53.98 -70.49 -10.58
N LYS A 576 -53.15 -71.51 -10.85
CA LYS A 576 -53.63 -72.90 -10.93
C LYS A 576 -53.97 -73.42 -9.53
N ASN A 577 -54.93 -74.35 -9.43
CA ASN A 577 -55.26 -75.04 -8.18
C ASN A 577 -54.02 -75.62 -7.52
N GLN A 578 -53.96 -75.54 -6.19
CA GLN A 578 -52.83 -76.02 -5.41
C GLN A 578 -53.25 -77.17 -4.49
N LYS A 579 -52.34 -78.13 -4.27
CA LYS A 579 -52.57 -79.23 -3.33
C LYS A 579 -52.81 -78.66 -1.91
N ALA A 580 -53.71 -79.28 -1.16
CA ALA A 580 -53.88 -78.96 0.26
C ALA A 580 -52.53 -79.05 1.00
N ASN A 581 -52.37 -78.24 2.04
CA ASN A 581 -51.14 -78.06 2.82
C ASN A 581 -49.95 -77.43 2.05
N SER A 582 -50.11 -77.07 0.77
CA SER A 582 -49.10 -76.26 0.07
C SER A 582 -48.92 -74.91 0.76
N LYS A 583 -47.67 -74.48 0.93
CA LYS A 583 -47.32 -73.15 1.48
C LYS A 583 -47.09 -72.18 0.32
N LEU A 584 -47.87 -71.10 0.29
CA LEU A 584 -47.76 -70.01 -0.66
C LEU A 584 -47.16 -68.78 0.02
N THR A 585 -46.42 -68.00 -0.75
CA THR A 585 -45.80 -66.75 -0.31
C THR A 585 -46.32 -65.62 -1.19
N VAL A 586 -46.97 -64.62 -0.60
CA VAL A 586 -47.56 -63.49 -1.33
C VAL A 586 -46.91 -62.18 -0.87
N TYR A 587 -46.36 -61.39 -1.80
CA TYR A 587 -45.81 -60.07 -1.48
C TYR A 587 -46.24 -59.03 -2.50
N ALA A 588 -46.17 -57.75 -2.13
CA ALA A 588 -46.42 -56.61 -3.01
C ALA A 588 -45.10 -55.86 -3.34
N LYS A 589 -45.05 -55.24 -4.50
CA LYS A 589 -44.01 -54.30 -4.91
C LYS A 589 -44.69 -53.00 -5.36
N ASP A 590 -44.35 -51.87 -4.75
CA ASP A 590 -44.93 -50.58 -5.10
C ASP A 590 -44.42 -50.05 -6.47
N LYS A 591 -44.74 -48.78 -6.79
CA LYS A 591 -44.30 -48.13 -8.04
C LYS A 591 -42.80 -47.83 -8.05
N ALA A 592 -42.21 -47.49 -6.90
CA ALA A 592 -40.79 -47.22 -6.75
C ALA A 592 -39.94 -48.50 -6.74
N GLY A 593 -40.58 -49.65 -6.59
CA GLY A 593 -39.99 -50.95 -6.59
C GLY A 593 -39.66 -51.50 -5.20
N ASN A 594 -40.14 -50.88 -4.12
CA ASN A 594 -39.93 -51.40 -2.77
C ASN A 594 -40.82 -52.63 -2.55
N LYS A 595 -40.26 -53.68 -1.94
CA LYS A 595 -40.92 -54.97 -1.75
C LYS A 595 -41.44 -55.09 -0.32
N SER A 596 -42.71 -55.44 -0.15
CA SER A 596 -43.31 -55.72 1.15
C SER A 596 -42.72 -56.96 1.80
N ASN A 597 -42.94 -57.08 3.12
CA ASN A 597 -42.91 -58.38 3.77
C ASN A 597 -43.90 -59.34 3.11
N ALA A 598 -43.60 -60.64 3.16
CA ALA A 598 -44.44 -61.64 2.52
C ALA A 598 -45.47 -62.23 3.50
N THR A 599 -46.69 -62.41 3.01
CA THR A 599 -47.76 -63.14 3.69
C THR A 599 -47.68 -64.61 3.32
N LYS A 600 -47.52 -65.47 4.32
CA LYS A 600 -47.50 -66.92 4.15
C LYS A 600 -48.92 -67.46 4.26
N VAL A 601 -49.34 -68.26 3.29
CA VAL A 601 -50.69 -68.83 3.22
C VAL A 601 -50.59 -70.34 3.04
N THR A 602 -51.23 -71.10 3.93
CA THR A 602 -51.38 -72.55 3.76
C THR A 602 -52.69 -72.86 3.06
N VAL A 603 -52.62 -73.62 1.96
CA VAL A 603 -53.80 -74.04 1.19
C VAL A 603 -54.61 -75.04 2.02
N LYS A 604 -55.86 -74.69 2.33
CA LYS A 604 -56.76 -75.54 3.14
C LYS A 604 -57.53 -76.54 2.27
N THR A 605 -58.01 -77.62 2.88
CA THR A 605 -58.83 -78.65 2.23
C THR A 605 -60.25 -78.16 1.90
N LYS A 606 -60.81 -77.29 2.74
CA LYS A 606 -62.10 -76.59 2.60
C LYS A 606 -61.95 -75.14 3.04
#